data_AF-A0A0K1RD37-F1
#
_entry.id   AF-A0A0K1RD37-F1
#
_cell.length_a   1.000
_cell.length_b   1.000
_cell.length_c   1.000
_cell.angle_alpha   90.00
_cell.angle_beta   90.00
_cell.angle_gamma   90.00
#
_symmetry.space_group_name_H-M   'P 1'
#
loop_
_entity.id
_entity.type
_entity.pdbx_description
1 polymer ?
#
loop_
_entity_poly.entity_id
_entity_poly.type
_entity_poly.pdbx_seq_one_letter_code
_entity_poly.pdbx_strand_id
1 'polypeptide(L)'
;MAEKESLHTTHVWLHNVAEELGANPQLVQELVGDILDLTAAVAHNGPSRPAAPTTAFIVGLAAGAKGADAQEIRSLIERVETMVDNYKK
;
A
#
# COMPACT_ATOMS: atom_id res chain seq x y z
N MET A 1 21.84 -13.12 4.36
CA MET A 1 22.33 -12.32 3.20
C MET A 1 21.28 -12.30 2.08
N ALA A 2 20.70 -13.44 1.69
CA ALA A 2 19.64 -13.52 0.66
C ALA A 2 18.40 -12.63 0.92
N GLU A 3 17.92 -12.52 2.16
CA GLU A 3 16.74 -11.69 2.50
C GLU A 3 16.99 -10.17 2.39
N LYS A 4 18.22 -9.72 2.67
CA LYS A 4 18.60 -8.31 2.47
C LYS A 4 18.76 -7.97 0.99
N GLU A 5 19.24 -8.93 0.20
CA GLU A 5 19.42 -8.78 -1.25
C GLU A 5 18.06 -8.72 -1.97
N SER A 6 17.09 -9.57 -1.56
CA SER A 6 15.73 -9.53 -2.12
C SER A 6 15.00 -8.23 -1.80
N LEU A 7 15.06 -7.75 -0.55
CA LEU A 7 14.47 -6.46 -0.18
C LEU A 7 15.10 -5.31 -0.96
N HIS A 8 16.42 -5.32 -1.18
CA HIS A 8 17.08 -4.31 -1.99
C HIS A 8 16.58 -4.33 -3.44
N THR A 9 16.42 -5.52 -4.04
CA THR A 9 15.85 -5.63 -5.39
C THR A 9 14.41 -5.14 -5.48
N THR A 10 13.59 -5.34 -4.45
CA THR A 10 12.21 -4.83 -4.41
C THR A 10 12.17 -3.30 -4.34
N HIS A 11 12.99 -2.68 -3.48
CA HIS A 11 13.02 -1.21 -3.39
C HIS A 11 13.49 -0.57 -4.70
N VAL A 12 14.52 -1.13 -5.34
CA VAL A 12 15.00 -0.66 -6.65
C VAL A 12 13.92 -0.82 -7.72
N TRP A 13 13.23 -1.96 -7.74
CA TRP A 13 12.14 -2.18 -8.68
C TRP A 13 11.02 -1.15 -8.51
N LEU A 14 10.53 -0.95 -7.28
CA LEU A 14 9.45 -0.01 -6.99
C LEU A 14 9.85 1.43 -7.28
N HIS A 15 11.11 1.80 -7.04
CA HIS A 15 11.65 3.10 -7.40
C HIS A 15 11.57 3.33 -8.91
N ASN A 16 12.08 2.40 -9.72
CA ASN A 16 12.08 2.51 -11.18
C ASN A 16 10.66 2.58 -11.75
N VAL A 17 9.73 1.78 -11.22
CA VAL A 17 8.31 1.82 -11.63
C VAL A 17 7.67 3.16 -11.27
N ALA A 18 7.97 3.71 -10.09
CA ALA A 18 7.46 5.01 -9.69
C ALA A 18 7.95 6.12 -10.62
N GLU A 19 9.25 6.12 -10.95
CA GLU A 19 9.82 7.08 -11.90
C GLU A 19 9.19 6.97 -13.30
N GLU A 20 9.08 5.76 -13.84
CA GLU A 20 8.51 5.51 -15.17
C GLU A 20 7.04 5.97 -15.27
N LEU A 21 6.28 5.80 -14.19
CA LEU A 21 4.86 6.17 -14.14
C LEU A 21 4.61 7.60 -13.63
N GLY A 22 5.66 8.36 -13.34
CA GLY A 22 5.55 9.75 -12.84
C GLY A 22 5.02 9.88 -11.41
N ALA A 23 5.11 8.81 -10.61
CA ALA A 23 4.83 8.85 -9.18
C ALA A 23 6.06 9.31 -8.39
N ASN A 24 5.87 9.82 -7.18
CA ASN A 24 6.97 10.22 -6.29
C ASN A 24 7.68 8.98 -5.71
N PRO A 25 8.93 8.67 -6.09
CA PRO A 25 9.60 7.44 -5.63
C PRO A 25 9.90 7.44 -4.13
N GLN A 26 10.17 8.61 -3.53
CA GLN A 26 10.41 8.73 -2.10
C GLN A 26 9.14 8.44 -1.30
N LEU A 27 8.00 8.95 -1.78
CA LEU A 27 6.69 8.67 -1.16
C LEU A 27 6.33 7.17 -1.26
N VAL A 28 6.59 6.54 -2.41
CA VAL A 28 6.40 5.09 -2.60
C VAL A 28 7.28 4.29 -1.64
N GLN A 29 8.55 4.67 -1.51
CA GLN A 29 9.48 4.01 -0.60
C GLN A 29 9.08 4.18 0.87
N GLU A 30 8.58 5.36 1.25
CA GLU A 30 8.11 5.63 2.62
C GLU A 30 6.89 4.77 2.99
N LEU A 31 5.97 4.57 2.05
CA LEU A 31 4.66 3.95 2.31
C LEU A 31 4.59 2.45 1.95
N VAL A 32 5.66 1.87 1.40
CA VAL A 32 5.63 0.46 0.96
C VAL A 32 5.24 -0.49 2.10
N GLY A 33 5.72 -0.25 3.31
CA GLY A 33 5.36 -1.04 4.50
C GLY A 33 3.87 -0.93 4.81
N ASP A 34 3.36 0.29 4.93
CA ASP A 34 1.94 0.57 5.22
C ASP A 34 1.00 -0.11 4.20
N ILE A 35 1.36 -0.11 2.91
CA ILE A 35 0.57 -0.76 1.85
C ILE A 35 0.63 -2.30 1.94
N LEU A 36 1.79 -2.87 2.29
CA LEU A 36 1.92 -4.32 2.48
C LEU A 36 1.14 -4.80 3.70
N ASP A 37 1.15 -4.02 4.79
CA ASP A 37 0.39 -4.31 6.01
C ASP A 37 -1.12 -4.24 5.74
N LEU A 38 -1.59 -3.19 5.04
CA LEU A 38 -2.97 -3.10 4.57
C LEU A 38 -3.36 -4.32 3.72
N THR A 39 -2.50 -4.70 2.77
CA THR A 39 -2.74 -5.83 1.87
C THR A 39 -2.87 -7.13 2.68
N ALA A 40 -2.00 -7.34 3.67
CA ALA A 40 -2.07 -8.50 4.57
C ALA A 40 -3.35 -8.49 5.42
N ALA A 41 -3.72 -7.34 5.99
CA ALA A 41 -4.93 -7.19 6.79
C ALA A 41 -6.19 -7.55 6.01
N VAL A 42 -6.34 -7.03 4.78
CA VAL A 42 -7.47 -7.34 3.91
C VAL A 42 -7.46 -8.81 3.47
N ALA A 43 -6.29 -9.38 3.17
CA ALA A 43 -6.21 -10.78 2.75
C ALA A 43 -6.60 -11.77 3.85
N HIS A 44 -6.30 -11.45 5.11
CA HIS A 44 -6.57 -12.31 6.26
C HIS A 44 -7.96 -12.10 6.86
N ASN A 45 -8.42 -10.85 6.96
CA ASN A 45 -9.62 -10.49 7.71
C ASN A 45 -10.73 -9.90 6.82
N GLY A 46 -10.46 -9.61 5.55
CA GLY A 46 -11.42 -9.04 4.62
C GLY A 46 -12.33 -10.08 3.95
N PRO A 47 -13.17 -9.64 3.00
CA PRO A 47 -14.17 -10.50 2.37
C PRO A 47 -13.59 -11.65 1.54
N SER A 48 -12.41 -11.45 0.95
CA SER A 48 -11.68 -12.50 0.23
C SER A 48 -10.23 -12.07 -0.05
N ARG A 49 -9.34 -13.04 -0.31
CA ARG A 49 -7.94 -12.75 -0.68
C ARG A 49 -7.80 -11.85 -1.94
N PRO A 50 -8.60 -12.00 -3.01
CA PRO A 50 -8.60 -11.06 -4.14
C PRO A 50 -8.94 -9.60 -3.79
N ALA A 51 -9.62 -9.36 -2.65
CA ALA A 51 -9.92 -8.00 -2.21
C ALA A 51 -8.66 -7.22 -1.80
N ALA A 52 -7.56 -7.90 -1.44
CA ALA A 52 -6.36 -7.23 -0.95
C ALA A 52 -5.69 -6.30 -1.98
N PRO A 53 -5.25 -6.77 -3.17
CA PRO A 53 -4.64 -5.88 -4.16
C PRO A 53 -5.62 -4.85 -4.73
N THR A 54 -6.91 -5.18 -4.82
CA THR A 54 -7.94 -4.24 -5.32
C THR A 54 -8.24 -3.12 -4.32
N THR A 55 -8.16 -3.42 -3.02
CA THR A 55 -8.29 -2.41 -1.95
C THR A 55 -7.08 -1.47 -1.93
N ALA A 56 -5.87 -2.01 -2.02
CA ALA A 56 -4.65 -1.18 -2.12
C ALA A 56 -4.70 -0.26 -3.36
N PHE A 57 -5.17 -0.77 -4.50
CA PHE A 57 -5.39 0.05 -5.70
C PHE A 57 -6.40 1.18 -5.48
N ILE A 58 -7.51 0.93 -4.79
CA ILE A 58 -8.52 1.96 -4.46
C ILE A 58 -7.93 3.03 -3.54
N VAL A 59 -7.13 2.66 -2.54
CA VAL A 59 -6.43 3.62 -1.67
C VAL A 59 -5.50 4.50 -2.50
N GLY A 60 -4.71 3.90 -3.40
CA GLY A 60 -3.83 4.64 -4.32
C GLY A 60 -4.60 5.61 -5.23
N LEU A 61 -5.73 5.18 -5.80
CA LEU A 61 -6.61 6.05 -6.59
C LEU A 61 -7.14 7.23 -5.78
N ALA A 62 -7.62 6.98 -4.55
CA ALA A 62 -8.15 8.02 -3.67
C ALA A 62 -7.08 9.01 -3.21
N ALA A 63 -5.85 8.53 -2.95
CA ALA A 63 -4.70 9.36 -2.61
C ALA A 63 -4.30 10.26 -3.78
N GLY A 64 -4.14 9.68 -4.97
CA GLY A 64 -3.79 10.42 -6.19
C GLY A 64 -4.82 11.48 -6.55
N ALA A 65 -6.12 11.17 -6.44
CA ALA A 65 -7.20 12.13 -6.70
C ALA A 65 -7.19 13.34 -5.76
N LYS A 66 -6.57 13.23 -4.58
CA LYS A 66 -6.46 14.31 -3.59
C LYS A 66 -5.12 15.05 -3.65
N GLY A 67 -4.12 14.51 -4.35
CA GLY A 67 -2.73 14.96 -4.19
C GLY A 67 -2.22 14.76 -2.76
N ALA A 68 -2.64 13.65 -2.12
CA ALA A 68 -2.42 13.41 -0.70
C ALA A 68 -0.94 13.24 -0.36
N ASP A 69 -0.53 13.76 0.81
CA ASP A 69 0.77 13.47 1.40
C ASP A 69 0.81 12.11 2.13
N ALA A 70 1.97 11.74 2.67
CA ALA A 70 2.15 10.47 3.36
C ALA A 70 1.21 10.29 4.57
N GLN A 71 0.95 11.35 5.33
CA GLN A 71 0.09 11.29 6.51
C GLN A 71 -1.38 11.15 6.13
N GLU A 72 -1.81 11.85 5.08
CA GLU A 72 -3.15 11.72 4.52
C GLU A 72 -3.37 10.33 3.92
N ILE A 73 -2.35 9.74 3.29
CA ILE A 73 -2.41 8.36 2.79
C ILE A 73 -2.55 7.37 3.94
N ARG A 74 -1.75 7.50 5.01
CA ARG A 74 -1.92 6.66 6.22
C ARG A 74 -3.31 6.80 6.82
N SER A 75 -3.87 8.01 6.82
CA SER A 75 -5.25 8.23 7.26
C SER A 75 -6.28 7.52 6.37
N LEU A 76 -6.03 7.37 5.07
CA LEU A 76 -6.87 6.55 4.18
C LEU A 76 -6.72 5.05 4.50
N ILE A 77 -5.51 4.59 4.77
CA ILE A 77 -5.21 3.20 5.16
C ILE A 77 -5.94 2.85 6.46
N GLU A 78 -5.78 3.65 7.52
CA GLU A 78 -6.42 3.45 8.83
C GLU A 78 -7.97 3.36 8.72
N ARG A 79 -8.56 4.16 7.85
CA ARG A 79 -10.01 4.11 7.59
C ARG A 79 -10.43 2.78 6.98
N VAL A 80 -9.63 2.25 6.06
CA VAL A 80 -9.89 0.94 5.43
C VAL A 80 -9.64 -0.19 6.43
N GLU A 81 -8.58 -0.11 7.24
CA GLU A 81 -8.32 -1.08 8.31
C GLU A 81 -9.49 -1.15 9.30
N THR A 82 -10.06 0.01 9.68
CA THR A 82 -11.27 0.07 10.50
C THR A 82 -12.45 -0.65 9.84
N MET A 83 -12.60 -0.56 8.51
CA MET A 83 -13.65 -1.30 7.78
C MET A 83 -13.39 -2.81 7.81
N VAL A 84 -12.13 -3.24 7.67
CA VAL A 84 -11.72 -4.64 7.73
C VAL A 84 -11.99 -5.22 9.12
N ASP A 85 -11.64 -4.49 10.19
CA ASP A 85 -11.89 -4.91 11.57
C ASP A 85 -13.38 -5.07 11.88
N ASN A 86 -14.21 -4.21 11.32
CA ASN A 86 -15.66 -4.29 11.47
C ASN A 86 -16.27 -5.42 10.62
N TYR A 87 -15.64 -5.83 9.52
CA TYR A 87 -16.09 -6.97 8.71
C TYR A 87 -15.86 -8.32 9.42
N LYS A 88 -14.82 -8.40 10.26
CA LYS A 88 -14.49 -9.60 11.04
C LYS A 88 -15.49 -9.88 12.18
N LYS A 89 -16.24 -8.87 12.63
CA LYS A 89 -17.24 -8.98 13.71
C LYS A 89 -18.59 -9.41 13.16
#